data_AF-A0A660ZQR8-F1
#
_entry.id   AF-A0A660ZQR8-F1
#
_cell.length_a   1.000
_cell.length_b   1.000
_cell.length_c   1.000
_cell.angle_alpha   90.00
_cell.angle_beta   90.00
_cell.angle_gamma   90.00
#
_symmetry.space_group_name_H-M   'P 1'
#
loop_
_entity.id
_entity.type
_entity.pdbx_description
1 polymer ?
#
loop_
_entity_poly.entity_id
_entity_poly.type
_entity_poly.pdbx_seq_one_letter_code
_entity_poly.pdbx_strand_id
1 'polypeptide(L)'
;MADAARADGVHLRVTSAYRSWQRQAELYERAQQKHGQAQRWVAAPGTSEQQLGSTVDFCDAAMQQVTEPGFAETREGRWLAEHAARHGWVRSYTEANEELSGYRPEAWHYRFGVISAEER
;
A
#
# COMPACT_ATOMS: atom_id res chain seq x y z
N MET A 1 -16.15 -1.78 -2.24
CA MET A 1 -15.28 -0.72 -1.68
C MET A 1 -15.44 0.59 -2.42
N ALA A 2 -15.10 0.70 -3.71
CA ALA A 2 -15.16 1.97 -4.43
C ALA A 2 -16.54 2.65 -4.44
N ASP A 3 -17.63 1.88 -4.61
CA ASP A 3 -18.98 2.46 -4.56
C ASP A 3 -19.39 2.89 -3.15
N ALA A 4 -18.95 2.18 -2.11
CA ALA A 4 -19.17 2.57 -0.72
C ALA A 4 -18.42 3.88 -0.40
N ALA A 5 -17.15 3.99 -0.82
CA ALA A 5 -16.39 5.22 -0.69
C ALA A 5 -17.10 6.39 -1.40
N ARG A 6 -17.60 6.17 -2.62
CA ARG A 6 -18.34 7.20 -3.37
C ARG A 6 -19.62 7.63 -2.66
N ALA A 7 -20.36 6.69 -2.07
CA ALA A 7 -21.55 7.00 -1.28
C ALA A 7 -21.22 7.88 -0.07
N ASP A 8 -20.04 7.71 0.52
CA ASP A 8 -19.52 8.53 1.60
C ASP A 8 -18.79 9.81 1.11
N GLY A 9 -18.87 10.12 -0.19
CA GLY A 9 -18.23 11.29 -0.82
C GLY A 9 -16.70 11.21 -0.93
N VAL A 10 -16.14 10.00 -0.87
CA VAL A 10 -14.70 9.72 -0.99
C VAL A 10 -14.39 9.14 -2.37
N HIS A 11 -13.37 9.69 -3.04
CA HIS A 11 -12.98 9.26 -4.39
C HIS A 11 -11.61 8.57 -4.37
N LEU A 12 -11.62 7.25 -4.17
CA LEU A 12 -10.40 6.45 -4.19
C LEU A 12 -9.79 6.41 -5.60
N ARG A 13 -8.49 6.71 -5.70
CA ARG A 13 -7.69 6.59 -6.92
C ARG A 13 -6.61 5.54 -6.73
N VAL A 14 -6.32 4.77 -7.77
CA VAL A 14 -5.26 3.76 -7.79
C VAL A 14 -4.03 4.34 -8.46
N THR A 15 -2.88 4.27 -7.78
CA THR A 15 -1.59 4.69 -8.35
C THR A 15 -0.78 3.51 -8.87
N SER A 16 -0.82 2.37 -8.17
CA SER A 16 -0.11 1.16 -8.56
C SER A 16 -0.92 -0.06 -8.17
N ALA A 17 -0.81 -1.12 -8.95
CA ALA A 17 -1.38 -2.43 -8.65
C ALA A 17 -0.37 -3.49 -9.08
N TYR A 18 -0.77 -4.49 -9.88
CA TYR A 18 0.14 -5.50 -10.37
C TYR A 18 1.44 -4.90 -10.94
N ARG A 19 2.56 -5.43 -10.47
CA ARG A 19 3.89 -5.03 -10.89
C ARG A 19 4.70 -6.27 -11.21
N SER A 20 5.25 -6.32 -12.42
CA SER A 20 6.06 -7.46 -12.86
C SER A 20 7.36 -7.57 -12.07
N TRP A 21 7.99 -8.75 -12.17
CA TRP A 21 9.31 -8.97 -11.59
C TRP A 21 10.36 -8.00 -12.12
N GLN A 22 10.41 -7.81 -13.44
CA GLN A 22 11.36 -6.93 -14.12
C GLN A 22 11.19 -5.49 -13.64
N ARG A 23 9.94 -5.03 -13.54
CA ARG A 23 9.66 -3.69 -13.05
C ARG A 23 10.10 -3.50 -11.59
N GLN A 24 9.90 -4.51 -10.75
CA GLN A 24 10.35 -4.46 -9.36
C GLN A 24 11.88 -4.40 -9.26
N ALA A 25 12.60 -5.12 -10.12
CA ALA A 25 14.08 -5.07 -10.19
C ALA A 25 14.60 -3.66 -10.50
N GLU A 26 14.03 -3.00 -11.51
CA GLU A 26 14.39 -1.62 -11.83
C GLU A 26 14.14 -0.64 -10.68
N LEU A 27 12.99 -0.76 -9.99
CA LEU A 27 12.66 0.11 -8.87
C LEU A 27 13.57 -0.14 -7.67
N TYR A 28 13.87 -1.40 -7.38
CA TYR A 28 14.73 -1.79 -6.27
C TYR A 28 16.16 -1.27 -6.48
N GLU A 29 16.72 -1.42 -7.68
CA GLU A 29 18.04 -0.91 -8.02
C GLU A 29 18.11 0.62 -7.85
N ARG A 30 17.11 1.36 -8.37
CA ARG A 30 17.04 2.82 -8.20
C ARG A 30 16.95 3.22 -6.73
N ALA A 31 16.18 2.48 -5.93
CA ALA A 31 16.06 2.72 -4.50
C ALA A 31 17.40 2.50 -3.77
N GLN A 32 18.13 1.44 -4.13
CA GLN A 32 19.46 1.20 -3.57
C GLN A 32 20.46 2.30 -3.93
N GLN A 33 20.44 2.80 -5.16
CA GLN A 33 21.29 3.90 -5.60
C GLN A 33 20.97 5.20 -4.83
N LYS A 34 19.68 5.45 -4.54
CA LYS A 34 19.22 6.68 -3.89
C LYS A 34 19.32 6.64 -2.35
N HIS A 35 19.06 5.48 -1.74
CA HIS A 35 18.85 5.33 -0.30
C HIS A 35 19.80 4.31 0.36
N GLY A 36 20.68 3.67 -0.42
CA GLY A 36 21.61 2.65 0.06
C GLY A 36 21.03 1.24 0.04
N GLN A 37 21.91 0.25 0.20
CA GLN A 37 21.59 -1.18 0.11
C GLN A 37 20.57 -1.65 1.16
N ALA A 38 20.54 -1.02 2.33
CA ALA A 38 19.65 -1.35 3.45
C ALA A 38 18.30 -0.62 3.40
N GLN A 39 17.89 -0.09 2.24
CA GLN A 39 16.62 0.61 2.09
C GLN A 39 15.41 -0.31 2.36
N ARG A 40 14.36 0.25 2.98
CA ARG A 40 13.13 -0.47 3.40
C ARG A 40 11.85 0.06 2.73
N TRP A 41 12.01 0.79 1.62
CA TRP A 41 10.93 1.45 0.89
C TRP A 41 10.46 0.65 -0.32
N VAL A 42 11.35 -0.14 -0.91
CA VAL A 42 11.08 -0.92 -2.12
C VAL A 42 11.46 -2.36 -1.86
N ALA A 43 10.52 -3.27 -2.04
CA ALA A 43 10.75 -4.71 -1.91
C ALA A 43 11.80 -5.23 -2.90
N ALA A 44 12.54 -6.26 -2.52
CA ALA A 44 13.40 -6.97 -3.45
C ALA A 44 12.56 -7.64 -4.56
N PRO A 45 13.12 -7.88 -5.75
CA PRO A 45 12.41 -8.57 -6.83
C PRO A 45 12.04 -10.00 -6.41
N GLY A 46 10.76 -10.37 -6.50
CA GLY A 46 10.26 -11.65 -6.03
C GLY A 46 9.61 -11.58 -4.65
N THR A 47 9.72 -10.46 -3.93
CA THR A 47 9.19 -10.31 -2.57
C THR A 47 8.15 -9.18 -2.43
N SER A 48 7.80 -8.51 -3.53
CA SER A 48 6.76 -7.48 -3.52
C SER A 48 5.36 -8.09 -3.57
N GLU A 49 4.46 -7.67 -2.69
CA GLU A 49 3.06 -8.11 -2.74
C GLU A 49 2.36 -7.68 -4.05
N GLN A 50 2.80 -6.60 -4.69
CA GLN A 50 2.30 -6.18 -6.00
C GLN A 50 2.51 -7.25 -7.09
N GLN A 51 3.46 -8.19 -6.91
CA GLN A 51 3.66 -9.31 -7.84
C GLN A 51 2.59 -10.39 -7.70
N LEU A 52 1.87 -10.44 -6.58
CA LEU A 52 0.77 -11.39 -6.36
C LEU A 52 -0.48 -10.99 -7.16
N GLY A 53 -0.56 -9.74 -7.65
CA GLY A 53 -1.73 -9.24 -8.36
C GLY A 53 -2.95 -8.99 -7.48
N SER A 54 -2.81 -9.09 -6.16
CA SER A 54 -3.87 -8.86 -5.17
C SER A 54 -3.67 -7.59 -4.34
N THR A 55 -2.74 -6.73 -4.72
CA THR A 55 -2.38 -5.51 -3.98
C THR A 55 -2.65 -4.27 -4.82
N VAL A 56 -3.00 -3.18 -4.12
CA VAL A 56 -3.28 -1.87 -4.70
C VAL A 56 -2.69 -0.80 -3.79
N ASP A 57 -1.98 0.16 -4.40
CA ASP A 57 -1.58 1.41 -3.79
C ASP A 57 -2.62 2.48 -4.16
N PHE A 58 -3.15 3.16 -3.15
CA PHE A 58 -4.09 4.27 -3.32
C PHE A 58 -3.40 5.63 -3.21
N CYS A 59 -4.06 6.66 -3.73
CA CYS A 59 -3.68 8.06 -3.53
C CYS A 59 -4.93 8.91 -3.36
N ASP A 60 -4.74 10.17 -2.98
CA ASP A 60 -5.82 11.13 -2.84
C ASP A 60 -6.46 11.42 -4.21
N ALA A 61 -7.68 11.96 -4.19
CA ALA A 61 -8.41 12.26 -5.42
C ALA A 61 -7.69 13.26 -6.34
N ALA A 62 -6.85 14.15 -5.78
CA ALA A 62 -6.10 15.15 -6.51
C ALA A 62 -4.72 14.68 -6.99
N MET A 63 -4.32 13.43 -6.67
CA MET A 63 -2.99 12.88 -6.95
C MET A 63 -1.83 13.74 -6.37
N GLN A 64 -2.11 14.50 -5.31
CA GLN A 64 -1.11 15.33 -4.65
C GLN A 64 -0.32 14.52 -3.63
N GLN A 65 -0.96 13.55 -2.98
CA GLN A 65 -0.41 12.75 -1.89
C GLN A 65 -0.20 11.30 -2.33
N VAL A 66 0.81 11.09 -3.19
CA VAL A 66 1.07 9.77 -3.79
C VAL A 66 2.14 9.02 -3.00
N THR A 67 1.76 7.88 -2.43
CA THR A 67 2.69 6.96 -1.75
C THR A 67 3.57 7.67 -0.71
N GLU A 68 2.98 8.57 0.08
CA GLU A 68 3.72 9.39 1.05
C GLU A 68 3.00 9.49 2.39
N PRO A 69 3.71 9.81 3.50
CA PRO A 69 3.14 9.79 4.84
C PRO A 69 1.89 10.64 5.00
N GLY A 70 1.79 11.78 4.29
CA GLY A 70 0.64 12.66 4.37
C GLY A 70 -0.64 12.09 3.75
N PHE A 71 -0.59 10.97 3.00
CA PHE A 71 -1.79 10.30 2.51
C PHE A 71 -2.70 9.82 3.66
N ALA A 72 -2.12 9.40 4.80
CA ALA A 72 -2.88 8.94 5.96
C ALA A 72 -3.87 9.99 6.48
N GLU A 73 -3.54 11.27 6.32
CA GLU A 73 -4.34 12.40 6.81
C GLU A 73 -5.40 12.88 5.82
N THR A 74 -5.36 12.38 4.58
CA THR A 74 -6.39 12.68 3.57
C THR A 74 -7.71 12.02 3.94
N ARG A 75 -8.80 12.50 3.35
CA ARG A 75 -10.13 11.88 3.51
C ARG A 75 -10.11 10.42 3.02
N GLU A 76 -9.41 10.15 1.93
CA GLU A 76 -9.23 8.83 1.33
C GLU A 76 -8.45 7.88 2.25
N GLY A 77 -7.32 8.36 2.81
CA GLY A 77 -6.48 7.57 3.71
C GLY A 77 -7.22 7.17 5.00
N ARG A 78 -7.92 8.13 5.63
CA ARG A 78 -8.74 7.86 6.81
C ARG A 78 -9.90 6.91 6.52
N TRP A 79 -10.60 7.12 5.40
CA TRP A 79 -11.70 6.24 4.99
C TRP A 79 -11.21 4.81 4.74
N LEU A 80 -10.08 4.62 4.07
CA LEU A 80 -9.52 3.28 3.86
C LEU A 80 -9.17 2.60 5.19
N ALA A 81 -8.57 3.32 6.14
CA ALA A 81 -8.20 2.77 7.44
C ALA A 81 -9.39 2.22 8.23
N GLU A 82 -10.56 2.86 8.11
CA GLU A 82 -11.78 2.49 8.86
C GLU A 82 -12.66 1.47 8.11
N HIS A 83 -12.65 1.49 6.78
CA HIS A 83 -13.65 0.80 5.96
C HIS A 83 -13.10 -0.35 5.10
N ALA A 84 -11.80 -0.35 4.76
CA ALA A 84 -11.23 -1.32 3.80
C ALA A 84 -11.42 -2.78 4.23
N ALA A 85 -11.27 -3.08 5.53
CA ALA A 85 -11.42 -4.43 6.08
C ALA A 85 -12.80 -5.04 5.80
N ARG A 86 -13.88 -4.23 5.83
CA ARG A 86 -15.25 -4.68 5.55
C ARG A 86 -15.45 -5.10 4.09
N HIS A 87 -14.49 -4.75 3.23
CA HIS A 87 -14.49 -5.10 1.82
C HIS A 87 -13.40 -6.12 1.46
N GLY A 88 -12.79 -6.78 2.45
CA GLY A 88 -11.77 -7.80 2.24
C GLY A 88 -10.38 -7.25 1.92
N TRP A 89 -10.11 -5.98 2.25
CA TRP A 89 -8.82 -5.34 2.05
C TRP A 89 -8.13 -5.07 3.38
N VAL A 90 -6.84 -5.35 3.47
CA VAL A 90 -6.03 -5.15 4.67
C VAL A 90 -4.81 -4.29 4.33
N ARG A 91 -4.47 -3.34 5.20
CA ARG A 91 -3.22 -2.58 5.10
C ARG A 91 -2.06 -3.46 5.54
N SER A 92 -1.17 -3.83 4.61
CA SER A 92 -0.11 -4.81 4.87
C SER A 92 0.99 -4.26 5.79
N TYR A 93 1.36 -2.99 5.62
CA TYR A 93 2.48 -2.36 6.34
C TYR A 93 1.95 -1.30 7.31
N THR A 94 2.03 -1.59 8.60
CA THR A 94 1.55 -0.72 9.68
C THR A 94 2.68 -0.45 10.67
N GLU A 95 2.56 0.61 11.46
CA GLU A 95 3.49 0.88 12.57
C GLU A 95 3.62 -0.33 13.50
N ALA A 96 2.49 -0.97 13.83
CA ALA A 96 2.45 -2.12 14.72
C ALA A 96 3.17 -3.36 14.17
N ASN A 97 3.46 -3.43 12.87
CA ASN A 97 4.13 -4.58 12.26
C ASN A 97 5.42 -4.23 11.52
N GLU A 98 5.97 -3.04 11.72
CA GLU A 98 7.17 -2.58 11.01
C GLU A 98 8.36 -3.52 11.23
N GLU A 99 8.58 -3.98 12.46
CA GLU A 99 9.68 -4.90 12.79
C GLU A 99 9.50 -6.28 12.13
N LEU A 100 8.26 -6.79 12.12
CA LEU A 100 7.93 -8.09 11.54
C LEU A 100 7.94 -8.07 10.01
N SER A 101 7.37 -7.03 9.41
CA SER A 101 7.22 -6.91 7.95
C SER A 101 8.53 -6.50 7.27
N GLY A 102 9.40 -5.77 7.98
CA GLY A 102 10.63 -5.24 7.41
C GLY A 102 10.41 -4.01 6.52
N TYR A 103 9.19 -3.48 6.40
CA TYR A 103 8.87 -2.29 5.60
C TYR A 103 8.40 -1.13 6.48
N ARG A 104 8.63 0.10 6.00
CA ARG A 104 8.05 1.29 6.62
C ARG A 104 6.52 1.23 6.53
N PRO A 105 5.79 1.90 7.44
CA PRO A 105 4.33 2.00 7.34
C PRO A 105 3.90 2.66 6.03
N GLU A 106 2.93 2.06 5.35
CA GLU A 106 2.43 2.53 4.06
C GLU A 106 0.91 2.68 4.12
N ALA A 107 0.44 3.89 4.37
CA ALA A 107 -0.99 4.18 4.53
C ALA A 107 -1.81 3.94 3.25
N TRP A 108 -1.16 3.84 2.09
CA TRP A 108 -1.74 3.64 0.76
C TRP A 108 -1.80 2.18 0.32
N HIS A 109 -1.02 1.28 0.91
CA HIS A 109 -0.78 -0.08 0.40
C HIS A 109 -1.77 -1.07 1.02
N TYR A 110 -2.73 -1.55 0.21
CA TYR A 110 -3.75 -2.50 0.64
C TYR A 110 -3.71 -3.77 -0.20
N ARG A 111 -3.79 -4.91 0.48
CA ARG A 111 -3.89 -6.24 -0.12
C ARG A 111 -5.29 -6.80 0.05
N PHE A 112 -5.82 -7.38 -1.02
CA PHE A 112 -7.06 -8.13 -1.02
C PHE A 112 -6.85 -9.56 -0.53
N GLY A 113 -7.74 -10.01 0.34
CA GLY A 113 -7.72 -11.36 0.91
C GLY A 113 -7.69 -11.33 2.44
N VAL A 114 -8.26 -12.37 3.05
CA VAL A 114 -8.31 -12.53 4.50
C VAL A 114 -6.89 -12.84 4.99
N ILE A 115 -6.24 -11.87 5.63
CA ILE A 115 -5.32 -12.18 6.73
C ILE A 115 -6.23 -12.13 7.94
N SER A 116 -6.55 -13.27 8.54
CA SER A 116 -7.39 -13.28 9.74
C SER A 116 -6.70 -12.40 10.79
N ALA A 117 -7.44 -11.47 11.37
CA ALA A 117 -6.99 -10.72 12.53
C ALA A 117 -6.81 -11.64 13.76
N GLU A 118 -7.23 -12.90 13.66
CA GLU A 118 -7.11 -13.95 14.69
C GLU A 118 -5.75 -14.66 14.69
N GLU A 119 -4.84 -14.36 13.75
CA GLU A 119 -3.48 -14.95 13.70
C GLU A 119 -2.36 -13.99 14.14
N ARG A 120 -2.64 -12.99 14.99
CA ARG A 120 -1.60 -12.18 15.64
C ARG A 120 -1.76 -12.09 17.14
#